data_AF-A0AAW1ZF75-F1
#
_entry.id   AF-A0AAW1ZF75-F1
#
_cell.length_a   1.000
_cell.length_b   1.000
_cell.length_c   1.000
_cell.angle_alpha   90.00
_cell.angle_beta   90.00
_cell.angle_gamma   90.00
#
_symmetry.space_group_name_H-M   'P 1'
#
loop_
_entity.id
_entity.type
_entity.pdbx_description
1 polymer ?
#
loop_
_entity_poly.entity_id
_entity_poly.type
_entity_poly.pdbx_seq_one_letter_code
_entity_poly.pdbx_strand_id
1 'polypeptide(L)'
;MITIFISLILLLHCSKGCCLLQYVMYWYRQRPGETMRLIVITSAGSDPDFGDIDKDKFEPDKRNAESGSLMVKNLEPEDSAIYFCSVSQHSVSKAGECCTKTFCT
;
A
#
# COMPACT_ATOMS: atom_id res chain seq x y z
N MET A 1 24.82 10.02 -23.10
CA MET A 1 24.14 9.86 -21.81
C MET A 1 22.84 9.13 -22.10
N ILE A 2 22.84 7.80 -21.91
CA ILE A 2 21.71 6.94 -22.29
C ILE A 2 20.81 6.84 -21.05
N THR A 3 19.73 7.61 -21.01
CA THR A 3 18.72 7.47 -19.95
C THR A 3 17.76 6.37 -20.39
N ILE A 4 17.98 5.14 -19.91
CA ILE A 4 17.07 4.04 -20.21
C ILE A 4 15.91 4.09 -19.21
N PHE A 5 14.74 4.57 -19.64
CA PHE A 5 13.48 4.41 -18.90
C PHE A 5 12.97 2.98 -19.13
N ILE A 6 13.45 1.99 -18.35
CA ILE A 6 12.94 0.60 -18.45
C ILE A 6 11.71 0.36 -17.55
N SER A 7 11.11 1.39 -16.93
CA SER A 7 9.74 1.27 -16.42
C SER A 7 9.09 2.65 -16.20
N LEU A 8 7.95 2.89 -16.84
CA LEU A 8 7.11 4.11 -16.67
C LEU A 8 6.20 4.03 -15.43
N ILE A 9 6.21 2.87 -14.76
CA ILE A 9 5.36 2.56 -13.62
C ILE A 9 6.19 1.93 -12.49
N LEU A 10 5.89 2.27 -11.24
CA LEU A 10 6.41 1.59 -10.06
C LEU A 10 5.26 0.84 -9.40
N LEU A 11 5.36 -0.48 -9.30
CA LEU A 11 4.37 -1.31 -8.62
C LEU A 11 4.91 -1.77 -7.27
N LEU A 12 4.25 -1.35 -6.19
CA LEU A 12 4.57 -1.79 -4.84
C LEU A 12 3.61 -2.88 -4.41
N HIS A 13 4.14 -3.92 -3.77
CA HIS A 13 3.34 -5.01 -3.21
C HIS A 13 3.49 -5.04 -1.69
N CYS A 14 2.36 -5.11 -0.99
CA CYS A 14 2.29 -5.28 0.45
C CYS A 14 1.46 -6.53 0.75
N SER A 15 1.97 -7.44 1.57
CA SER A 15 1.27 -8.67 1.96
C SER A 15 1.45 -8.98 3.44
N LYS A 16 0.40 -9.46 4.09
CA LYS A 16 0.42 -9.96 5.46
C LYS A 16 -0.09 -11.40 5.51
N GLY A 17 0.82 -12.34 5.74
CA GLY A 17 0.54 -13.78 5.63
C GLY A 17 0.07 -14.45 6.92
N CYS A 18 -0.95 -13.95 7.62
CA CYS A 18 -1.36 -14.65 8.85
C CYS A 18 -2.86 -14.72 9.16
N CYS A 19 -3.73 -13.86 8.61
CA CYS A 19 -5.14 -13.89 9.01
C CYS A 19 -6.11 -13.48 7.89
N LEU A 20 -7.25 -14.18 7.79
CA LEU A 20 -8.41 -13.83 6.94
C LEU A 20 -9.17 -12.56 7.41
N LEU A 21 -8.55 -11.73 8.24
CA LEU A 21 -9.15 -10.52 8.77
C LEU A 21 -9.14 -9.42 7.71
N GLN A 22 -10.23 -8.65 7.63
CA GLN A 22 -10.29 -7.48 6.76
C GLN A 22 -9.30 -6.42 7.26
N TYR A 23 -8.19 -6.26 6.54
CA TYR A 23 -7.19 -5.24 6.84
C TYR A 23 -7.40 -3.99 6.00
N VAL A 24 -7.27 -2.85 6.68
CA VAL A 24 -7.01 -1.57 6.04
C VAL A 24 -5.51 -1.48 5.75
N MET A 25 -5.15 -1.12 4.54
CA MET A 25 -3.79 -0.83 4.12
C MET A 25 -3.60 0.67 3.99
N TYR A 26 -2.50 1.16 4.55
CA TYR A 26 -2.09 2.55 4.47
C TYR A 26 -0.82 2.62 3.65
N TRP A 27 -0.81 3.52 2.68
CA TRP A 27 0.33 3.73 1.81
C TRP A 27 0.93 5.10 2.07
N TYR A 28 2.24 5.14 2.28
CA TYR A 28 2.95 6.36 2.59
C TYR A 28 4.09 6.61 1.62
N ARG A 29 4.46 7.89 1.50
CA ARG A 29 5.65 8.34 0.79
C ARG A 29 6.45 9.30 1.66
N GLN A 30 7.77 9.13 1.65
CA GLN A 30 8.72 10.01 2.30
C GLN A 30 9.78 10.45 1.30
N ARG A 31 9.78 11.73 0.95
CA ARG A 31 10.83 12.36 0.15
C ARG A 31 12.04 12.71 1.03
N PRO A 32 13.26 12.78 0.46
CA PRO A 32 14.42 13.27 1.20
C PRO A 32 14.15 14.65 1.80
N GLY A 33 14.33 14.79 3.11
CA GLY A 33 14.12 16.06 3.82
C GLY A 33 12.66 16.41 4.14
N GLU A 34 11.69 15.58 3.75
CA GLU A 34 10.28 15.76 4.10
C GLU A 34 9.81 14.76 5.17
N THR A 35 8.75 15.13 5.89
CA THR A 35 8.03 14.20 6.76
C THR A 35 7.27 13.18 5.92
N MET A 36 7.09 11.97 6.48
CA MET A 36 6.26 10.94 5.86
C MET A 36 4.83 11.46 5.65
N ARG A 37 4.27 11.23 4.45
CA ARG A 37 2.90 11.60 4.09
C ARG A 37 2.10 10.37 3.71
N LEU A 38 0.85 10.32 4.17
CA LEU A 38 -0.12 9.32 3.74
C LEU A 38 -0.58 9.66 2.32
N ILE A 39 -0.56 8.67 1.42
CA ILE A 39 -0.98 8.77 0.02
C ILE A 39 -2.43 8.31 -0.11
N VAL A 40 -2.70 7.10 0.36
CA VAL A 40 -3.99 6.45 0.18
C VAL A 40 -4.22 5.38 1.23
N ILE A 41 -5.48 5.25 1.64
CA ILE A 41 -5.99 4.19 2.50
C ILE A 41 -6.83 3.25 1.62
N THR A 42 -6.58 1.95 1.71
CA THR A 42 -7.27 0.95 0.90
C THR A 42 -7.84 -0.16 1.77
N SER A 43 -9.09 -0.55 1.49
CA SER A 43 -9.79 -1.65 2.14
C SER A 43 -10.39 -2.55 1.06
N ALA A 44 -10.44 -3.86 1.32
CA ALA A 44 -11.05 -4.77 0.35
C ALA A 44 -12.56 -4.50 0.26
N GLY A 45 -13.09 -4.32 -0.95
CA GLY A 45 -14.50 -4.05 -1.19
C GLY A 45 -14.96 -2.64 -0.85
N SER A 46 -14.05 -1.68 -0.69
CA SER A 46 -14.37 -0.26 -0.52
C SER A 46 -13.53 0.60 -1.45
N ASP A 47 -14.05 1.77 -1.81
CA ASP A 47 -13.31 2.73 -2.62
C ASP A 47 -12.07 3.24 -1.85
N PRO A 48 -10.94 3.45 -2.53
CA PRO A 48 -9.75 4.01 -1.90
C PRO A 48 -9.97 5.46 -1.41
N ASP A 49 -9.44 5.77 -0.23
CA ASP A 49 -9.47 7.11 0.34
C ASP A 49 -8.09 7.78 0.18
N PHE A 50 -8.03 8.79 -0.67
CA PHE A 50 -6.81 9.56 -0.96
C PHE A 50 -6.67 10.84 -0.13
N GLY A 51 -7.70 11.24 0.64
CA GLY A 51 -7.73 12.57 1.24
C GLY A 51 -7.47 13.67 0.21
N ASP A 52 -6.44 14.49 0.47
CA ASP A 52 -6.03 15.63 -0.38
C ASP A 52 -4.99 15.27 -1.46
N ILE A 53 -4.71 13.97 -1.66
CA ILE A 53 -3.70 13.50 -2.61
C ILE A 53 -4.29 13.32 -4.01
N ASP A 54 -3.47 13.59 -5.02
CA ASP A 54 -3.81 13.38 -6.43
C ASP A 54 -4.08 11.89 -6.72
N LYS A 55 -5.33 11.59 -7.08
CA LYS A 55 -5.82 10.23 -7.37
C LYS A 55 -5.34 9.72 -8.73
N ASP A 56 -4.96 10.60 -9.65
CA ASP A 56 -4.55 10.22 -11.01
C ASP A 56 -3.12 9.67 -11.03
N LYS A 57 -2.29 10.08 -10.06
CA LYS A 57 -0.90 9.63 -9.92
C LYS A 57 -0.77 8.23 -9.32
N PHE A 58 -1.73 7.83 -8.47
CA PHE A 58 -1.65 6.63 -7.65
C PHE A 58 -2.84 5.71 -7.91
N GLU A 59 -2.56 4.50 -8.39
CA GLU A 59 -3.57 3.47 -8.61
C GLU A 59 -3.39 2.32 -7.60
N PRO A 60 -4.14 2.34 -6.48
CA PRO A 60 -4.18 1.22 -5.56
C PRO A 60 -5.03 0.06 -6.11
N ASP A 61 -4.57 -1.17 -5.88
CA ASP A 61 -5.34 -2.39 -6.12
C ASP A 61 -5.34 -3.24 -4.83
N LYS A 62 -6.52 -3.44 -4.25
CA LYS A 62 -6.71 -4.29 -3.06
C LYS A 62 -7.90 -5.21 -3.25
N ARG A 63 -7.66 -6.35 -3.90
CA ARG A 63 -8.71 -7.33 -4.21
C ARG A 63 -9.04 -8.25 -3.04
N ASN A 64 -8.08 -8.49 -2.15
CA ASN A 64 -8.24 -9.39 -1.01
C ASN A 64 -7.81 -8.72 0.30
N ALA A 65 -8.10 -9.37 1.42
CA ALA A 65 -7.88 -8.81 2.74
C ALA A 65 -6.38 -8.73 3.10
N GLU A 66 -5.57 -9.70 2.66
CA GLU A 66 -4.19 -9.93 3.12
C GLU A 66 -3.15 -9.13 2.34
N SER A 67 -3.39 -8.91 1.05
CA SER A 67 -2.45 -8.25 0.16
C SER A 67 -3.08 -7.06 -0.56
N GLY A 68 -2.22 -6.20 -1.06
CA GLY A 68 -2.58 -5.05 -1.87
C GLY A 68 -1.36 -4.52 -2.59
N SER A 69 -1.60 -3.76 -3.64
CA SER A 69 -0.57 -3.09 -4.41
C SER A 69 -0.89 -1.63 -4.64
N LEU A 70 0.16 -0.85 -4.87
CA LEU A 70 0.07 0.55 -5.27
C LEU A 70 0.91 0.75 -6.52
N MET A 71 0.28 1.17 -7.60
CA MET A 71 0.95 1.57 -8.83
C MET A 71 1.12 3.09 -8.84
N VAL A 72 2.36 3.55 -8.97
CA VAL A 72 2.67 4.96 -9.25
C VAL A 72 2.78 5.12 -10.76
N LYS A 73 1.92 5.97 -11.32
CA LYS A 73 1.85 6.24 -12.76
C LYS A 73 2.78 7.37 -13.15
N ASN A 74 3.22 7.36 -14.41
CA ASN A 74 3.96 8.45 -15.04
C ASN A 74 5.12 8.92 -14.17
N LEU A 75 6.05 8.01 -13.84
CA LEU A 75 7.15 8.33 -12.92
C LEU A 75 7.96 9.54 -13.39
N GLU A 76 8.10 10.52 -12.49
CA GLU A 76 8.89 11.72 -12.68
C GLU A 76 10.02 11.76 -11.62
N PRO A 77 11.10 12.55 -11.84
CA PRO A 77 12.16 12.70 -10.85
C PRO A 77 11.65 13.08 -9.45
N GLU A 78 10.55 13.82 -9.37
CA GLU A 78 9.88 14.27 -8.14
C GLU A 78 9.20 13.13 -7.37
N ASP A 79 9.01 11.96 -7.99
CA ASP A 79 8.47 10.77 -7.33
C ASP A 79 9.54 9.95 -6.62
N SER A 80 10.81 10.34 -6.74
CA SER A 80 11.93 9.74 -6.02
C SER A 80 11.74 9.91 -4.52
N ALA A 81 11.38 8.81 -3.87
CA ALA A 81 11.01 8.77 -2.47
C ALA A 81 11.10 7.33 -1.95
N ILE A 82 11.07 7.20 -0.62
CA ILE A 82 10.85 5.92 0.03
C ILE A 82 9.34 5.76 0.22
N TYR A 83 8.81 4.62 -0.20
CA TYR A 83 7.40 4.28 -0.06
C TYR A 83 7.24 3.21 1.00
N PHE A 84 6.21 3.35 1.83
CA PHE A 84 5.91 2.41 2.92
C PHE A 84 4.49 1.92 2.82
N CYS A 85 4.26 0.70 3.29
CA CYS A 85 2.91 0.21 3.56
C CYS A 85 2.79 -0.18 5.04
N SER A 86 1.62 0.06 5.63
CA SER A 86 1.24 -0.51 6.92
C SER A 86 -0.15 -1.11 6.86
N VAL A 87 -0.44 -2.04 7.76
CA VAL A 87 -1.74 -2.72 7.85
C VAL A 87 -2.35 -2.50 9.23
N SER A 88 -3.65 -2.22 9.28
CA SER A 88 -4.44 -2.18 10.52
C SER A 88 -5.69 -3.03 10.40
N GLN A 89 -6.15 -3.59 11.51
CA GLN A 89 -7.38 -4.38 11.56
C GLN A 89 -8.59 -3.45 11.53
N HIS A 90 -9.53 -3.67 10.59
CA HIS A 90 -10.70 -2.79 10.44
C HIS A 90 -11.79 -3.05 11.52
N SER A 91 -11.81 -4.22 12.16
CA SER A 91 -12.72 -4.59 13.25
C SER A 91 -12.26 -5.89 13.92
N VAL A 92 -12.58 -6.08 15.20
CA VAL A 92 -12.45 -7.39 15.88
C VAL A 92 -13.62 -8.29 15.43
N SER A 93 -13.64 -8.71 14.16
CA SER A 93 -14.43 -9.89 13.81
C SER A 93 -13.80 -11.06 14.56
N LYS A 94 -14.59 -11.78 15.37
CA LYS A 94 -14.12 -12.88 16.23
C LYS A 94 -12.98 -13.61 15.54
N ALA A 95 -11.81 -13.57 16.15
CA ALA A 95 -10.66 -14.29 15.64
C ALA A 95 -11.05 -15.77 15.59
N GLY A 96 -11.50 -16.24 14.44
CA GLY A 96 -11.23 -17.60 14.02
C GLY A 96 -9.74 -17.63 13.80
N GLU A 97 -9.01 -17.94 14.88
CA GLU A 97 -7.59 -18.23 14.95
C GLU A 97 -6.74 -17.58 13.85
N CYS A 98 -6.39 -16.31 14.04
CA CYS A 98 -5.08 -15.92 13.54
C CYS A 98 -4.07 -16.48 14.52
N CYS A 99 -3.30 -17.48 14.06
CA CYS A 99 -2.37 -18.31 14.78
C CYS A 99 -1.93 -17.73 16.14
N THR A 100 -2.46 -18.30 17.21
CA THR A 100 -1.90 -18.12 18.55
C THR A 100 -0.46 -18.61 18.54
N LYS A 101 0.46 -17.65 18.45
CA LYS A 101 1.93 -17.80 18.53
C LYS A 101 2.57 -18.58 17.38
N THR A 102 3.48 -17.89 16.70
CA THR A 102 4.66 -18.43 16.02
C THR A 102 4.37 -19.56 15.02
N PHE A 103 4.12 -19.22 13.76
CA PHE A 103 4.73 -19.85 12.57
C PHE A 103 3.96 -19.40 11.33
N CYS A 104 4.57 -18.49 10.56
CA CYS A 104 4.35 -18.42 9.12
C CYS A 104 5.55 -19.14 8.51
N THR A 105 5.38 -20.41 8.10
CA THR A 105 6.33 -21.09 7.19
C THR A 105 6.05 -20.67 5.77
#